data_AF-A0AAD4ZL71-F1
#
_entry.id   AF-A0AAD4ZL71-F1
#
_cell.length_a   1.000
_cell.length_b   1.000
_cell.length_c   1.000
_cell.angle_alpha   90.00
_cell.angle_beta   90.00
_cell.angle_gamma   90.00
#
_symmetry.space_group_name_H-M   'P 1'
#
loop_
_entity.id
_entity.type
_entity.pdbx_description
1 polymer ?
#
loop_
_entity_poly.entity_id
_entity_poly.type
_entity_poly.pdbx_seq_one_letter_code
_entity_poly.pdbx_strand_id
1 'polypeptide(L)'
;MARNKVKLAWIKNDAARKSTFRKRKACLLKKMSEINNLCDVSAFIIVYGSDADEPIVWPDCPLVEQLLARFQNIPELERWKKMMIQETYLKERVW
;
A
#
# COMPACT_ATOMS: atom_id res chain seq x y z
N MET A 1 -26.69 -4.20 5.41
CA MET A 1 -26.40 -2.95 6.16
C MET A 1 -25.68 -1.99 5.23
N ALA A 2 -26.14 -0.74 5.15
CA ALA A 2 -25.45 0.29 4.37
C ALA A 2 -24.05 0.55 4.95
N ARG A 3 -23.06 0.73 4.07
CA ARG A 3 -21.68 0.97 4.47
C ARG A 3 -21.54 2.42 4.94
N ASN A 4 -21.35 2.62 6.24
CA ASN A 4 -21.07 3.94 6.79
C ASN A 4 -19.73 4.48 6.26
N LYS A 5 -19.66 5.81 6.08
CA LYS A 5 -18.42 6.51 5.71
C LYS A 5 -17.36 6.23 6.77
N VAL A 6 -16.18 5.79 6.35
CA VAL A 6 -15.11 5.44 7.28
C VAL A 6 -14.29 6.67 7.64
N LYS A 7 -14.03 6.88 8.94
CA LYS A 7 -13.05 7.87 9.41
C LYS A 7 -11.63 7.33 9.17
N LEU A 8 -10.80 8.09 8.46
CA LEU A 8 -9.40 7.76 8.23
C LEU A 8 -8.54 8.18 9.43
N ALA A 9 -8.65 7.40 10.50
CA ALA A 9 -7.89 7.59 11.74
C ALA A 9 -7.51 6.23 12.34
N TRP A 10 -6.66 6.24 13.35
CA TRP A 10 -6.29 5.04 14.09
C TRP A 10 -7.53 4.34 14.69
N ILE A 11 -7.67 3.04 14.44
CA ILE A 11 -8.75 2.21 15.00
C ILE A 11 -8.33 1.73 16.39
N LYS A 12 -8.87 2.35 17.45
CA LYS A 12 -8.51 2.03 18.84
C LYS A 12 -8.84 0.59 19.25
N ASN A 13 -9.97 0.03 18.78
CA ASN A 13 -10.34 -1.33 19.10
C ASN A 13 -9.46 -2.33 18.34
N ASP A 14 -8.73 -3.17 19.07
CA ASP A 14 -7.72 -4.08 18.50
C ASP A 14 -8.32 -5.16 17.60
N ALA A 15 -9.41 -5.80 18.03
CA ALA A 15 -10.08 -6.82 17.24
C ALA A 15 -10.64 -6.24 15.93
N ALA A 16 -11.25 -5.05 16.00
CA ALA A 16 -11.75 -4.34 14.83
C ALA A 16 -10.60 -3.90 13.90
N ARG A 17 -9.47 -3.44 14.47
CA ARG A 17 -8.26 -3.05 13.72
C ARG A 17 -7.67 -4.25 12.99
N LYS A 18 -7.52 -5.39 13.66
CA LYS A 18 -7.01 -6.64 13.10
C LYS A 18 -7.88 -7.18 11.96
N SER A 19 -9.20 -7.24 12.17
CA SER A 19 -10.16 -7.65 11.14
C SER A 19 -10.14 -6.72 9.92
N THR A 20 -10.08 -5.40 10.18
CA THR A 20 -9.98 -4.39 9.11
C THR A 20 -8.67 -4.50 8.34
N PHE A 21 -7.55 -4.68 9.03
CA PHE A 21 -6.23 -4.86 8.41
C PHE A 21 -6.24 -6.05 7.45
N ARG A 22 -6.70 -7.23 7.91
CA ARG A 22 -6.79 -8.44 7.07
C ARG A 22 -7.61 -8.20 5.79
N LYS A 23 -8.79 -7.59 5.92
CA LYS A 23 -9.69 -7.30 4.78
C LYS A 23 -9.10 -6.26 3.83
N ARG A 24 -8.59 -5.14 4.34
CA ARG A 24 -8.01 -4.06 3.52
C ARG A 24 -6.73 -4.48 2.83
N LYS A 25 -5.88 -5.24 3.51
CA LYS A 25 -4.67 -5.82 2.94
C LYS A 25 -5.01 -6.70 1.74
N ALA A 26 -5.90 -7.67 1.90
CA ALA A 26 -6.31 -8.55 0.79
C ALA A 26 -6.89 -7.75 -0.38
N CYS A 27 -7.72 -6.74 -0.09
CA CYS A 27 -8.25 -5.84 -1.11
C CYS A 27 -7.15 -5.03 -1.83
N LEU A 28 -6.18 -4.49 -1.10
CA LEU A 28 -5.06 -3.73 -1.64
C LEU A 28 -4.21 -4.59 -2.59
N LEU A 29 -3.82 -5.79 -2.16
CA LEU A 29 -3.06 -6.72 -2.99
C LEU A 29 -3.83 -7.09 -4.27
N LYS A 30 -5.13 -7.37 -4.16
CA LYS A 30 -5.98 -7.65 -5.33
C LYS A 30 -6.03 -6.45 -6.28
N LYS A 31 -6.26 -5.23 -5.77
CA LYS A 31 -6.31 -4.01 -6.58
C LYS A 31 -4.98 -3.75 -7.27
N MET A 32 -3.86 -4.06 -6.62
CA MET A 32 -2.55 -3.91 -7.21
C MET A 32 -2.31 -4.90 -8.35
N SER A 33 -2.72 -6.16 -8.17
CA SER A 33 -2.67 -7.16 -9.23
C SER A 33 -3.54 -6.75 -10.42
N GLU A 34 -4.74 -6.20 -10.18
CA GLU A 34 -5.59 -5.66 -11.24
C GLU A 34 -4.90 -4.51 -11.99
N ILE A 35 -4.30 -3.55 -11.29
CA ILE A 35 -3.57 -2.42 -11.93
C ILE A 35 -2.37 -2.93 -12.74
N ASN A 36 -1.57 -3.81 -12.16
CA ASN A 36 -0.40 -4.41 -12.83
C ASN A 36 -0.84 -5.07 -14.15
N ASN A 37 -1.87 -5.92 -14.11
CA ASN A 37 -2.34 -6.67 -15.27
C ASN A 37 -3.07 -5.79 -16.31
N LEU A 38 -3.93 -4.86 -15.88
CA LEU A 38 -4.76 -4.06 -16.79
C LEU A 38 -3.98 -2.93 -17.46
N CYS A 39 -2.97 -2.40 -16.79
CA CYS A 39 -2.18 -1.27 -17.28
C CYS A 39 -0.80 -1.67 -17.77
N ASP A 40 -0.43 -2.95 -17.67
CA ASP A 40 0.90 -3.48 -18.02
C ASP A 40 2.03 -2.69 -17.33
N VAL A 41 1.92 -2.54 -16.00
CA VAL A 41 2.87 -1.76 -15.19
C VAL A 41 3.55 -2.64 -14.15
N SER A 42 4.88 -2.55 -14.05
CA SER A 42 5.61 -3.21 -12.98
C SER A 42 5.34 -2.53 -11.65
N ALA A 43 4.89 -3.31 -10.66
CA ALA A 43 4.55 -2.76 -9.36
C ALA A 43 4.72 -3.77 -8.23
N PHE A 44 4.99 -3.28 -7.02
CA PHE A 44 5.17 -4.10 -5.83
C PHE A 44 4.53 -3.45 -4.60
N ILE A 45 4.30 -4.26 -3.57
CA ILE A 45 3.78 -3.81 -2.27
C ILE A 45 4.61 -4.46 -1.16
N ILE A 46 4.95 -3.64 -0.16
CA ILE A 46 5.51 -4.09 1.13
C ILE A 46 4.60 -3.57 2.23
N VAL A 47 4.05 -4.46 3.08
CA VAL A 47 3.17 -4.08 4.20
C VAL A 47 3.71 -4.64 5.51
N TYR A 48 4.01 -3.75 6.44
CA TYR A 48 4.29 -4.10 7.83
C TYR A 48 2.99 -4.09 8.63
N GLY A 49 2.73 -5.14 9.39
CA GLY A 49 1.54 -5.25 10.25
C GLY A 49 1.94 -5.76 11.62
N SER A 50 1.20 -5.36 12.66
CA SER A 50 1.46 -5.78 14.04
C SER A 50 1.18 -7.27 14.34
N ASP A 51 0.72 -8.02 13.35
CA ASP A 51 0.29 -9.41 13.48
C ASP A 51 1.40 -10.42 13.14
N ALA A 52 2.50 -9.99 12.53
CA ALA A 52 3.59 -10.84 12.07
C ALA A 52 4.92 -10.10 12.19
N ASP A 53 5.99 -10.84 12.49
CA ASP A 53 7.35 -10.29 12.57
C ASP A 53 7.91 -9.94 11.19
N GLU A 54 7.44 -10.64 10.15
CA GLU A 54 7.86 -10.42 8.77
C GLU A 54 6.86 -9.56 7.99
N PRO A 55 7.37 -8.67 7.11
CA PRO A 55 6.52 -7.90 6.22
C PRO A 55 5.88 -8.80 5.17
N ILE A 56 4.73 -8.35 4.69
CA ILE A 56 4.07 -8.98 3.56
C ILE A 56 4.62 -8.35 2.29
N VAL A 57 5.18 -9.20 1.44
CA VAL A 57 5.81 -8.83 0.19
C VAL A 57 5.00 -9.41 -0.96
N TRP A 58 4.66 -8.59 -1.96
CA TRP A 58 3.95 -9.01 -3.16
C TRP A 58 4.59 -8.38 -4.39
N PRO A 59 4.73 -9.10 -5.52
CA PRO A 59 4.21 -10.45 -5.80
C PRO A 59 5.02 -11.61 -5.20
N ASP A 60 6.33 -11.57 -5.31
CA ASP A 60 7.29 -12.49 -4.68
C ASP A 60 8.57 -11.72 -4.31
N CYS A 61 9.34 -12.22 -3.34
CA CYS A 61 10.51 -11.48 -2.84
C CYS A 61 11.55 -11.16 -3.93
N PRO A 62 11.98 -12.11 -4.78
CA PRO A 62 12.96 -11.83 -5.83
C PRO A 62 12.52 -10.71 -6.80
N LEU A 63 11.27 -10.73 -7.25
CA LEU A 63 10.74 -9.71 -8.15
C LEU A 63 10.62 -8.36 -7.44
N VAL A 64 10.20 -8.34 -6.16
CA VAL A 64 10.19 -7.10 -5.38
C VAL A 64 11.59 -6.53 -5.21
N GLU A 65 12.59 -7.34 -4.91
CA GLU A 65 13.99 -6.89 -4.80
C GLU A 65 14.49 -6.29 -6.11
N GLN A 66 14.20 -6.92 -7.25
CA GLN A 66 14.56 -6.40 -8.56
C GLN A 66 13.87 -5.05 -8.85
N LEU A 67 12.57 -4.94 -8.58
CA LEU A 67 11.82 -3.70 -8.80
C LEU A 67 12.24 -2.59 -7.84
N LEU A 68 12.59 -2.95 -6.60
CA LEU A 68 13.10 -2.02 -5.61
C LEU A 68 14.48 -1.50 -6.00
N ALA A 69 15.38 -2.37 -6.47
CA ALA A 69 16.68 -1.96 -7.00
C ALA A 69 16.52 -1.03 -8.21
N ARG A 70 15.61 -1.36 -9.15
CA ARG A 70 15.27 -0.49 -10.28
C ARG A 70 14.78 0.88 -9.80
N PHE A 71 13.91 0.90 -8.80
CA PHE A 71 13.40 2.14 -8.20
C PHE A 71 14.50 2.93 -7.49
N GLN A 72 15.42 2.27 -6.80
CA GLN A 72 16.53 2.91 -6.09
C GLN A 72 17.54 3.56 -7.04
N ASN A 73 17.71 3.00 -8.25
CA ASN A 73 18.58 3.54 -9.29
C ASN A 73 18.01 4.79 -10.01
N ILE A 74 16.75 5.15 -9.79
CA ILE A 74 16.17 6.39 -10.33
C ILE A 74 16.69 7.58 -9.52
N PRO A 75 17.18 8.66 -10.16
CA PRO A 75 17.64 9.86 -9.47
C PRO A 75 16.62 10.41 -8.46
N GLU A 76 17.08 10.84 -7.30
CA GLU A 76 16.19 11.24 -6.19
C GLU A 76 15.20 12.33 -6.59
N LEU A 77 15.65 13.35 -7.32
CA LEU A 77 14.81 14.44 -7.80
C LEU A 77 13.65 13.94 -8.70
N GLU A 78 13.91 12.94 -9.55
CA GLU A 78 12.90 12.35 -10.42
C GLU A 78 11.90 11.51 -9.64
N ARG A 79 12.38 10.74 -8.65
CA ARG A 79 11.51 9.99 -7.73
C ARG A 79 10.60 10.93 -6.96
N TRP A 80 11.16 11.97 -6.35
CA TRP A 80 10.41 12.89 -5.50
C TRP A 80 9.29 13.61 -6.25
N LYS A 81 9.53 14.03 -7.50
CA LYS A 81 8.52 14.66 -8.37
C LYS A 81 7.26 13.81 -8.59
N LYS A 82 7.37 12.48 -8.53
CA LYS A 82 6.26 11.55 -8.76
C LYS A 82 5.86 10.77 -7.50
N MET A 83 6.54 11.00 -6.38
CA MET A 83 6.28 10.31 -5.13
C MET A 83 5.05 10.93 -4.45
N MET A 84 4.11 10.08 -4.05
CA MET A 84 2.95 10.50 -3.26
C MET A 84 3.04 9.85 -1.88
N ILE A 85 2.96 10.69 -0.83
CA ILE A 85 2.89 10.23 0.56
C ILE A 85 1.44 10.37 1.03
N GLN A 86 0.96 9.37 1.77
CA GLN A 86 -0.43 9.33 2.24
C GLN A 86 -0.81 10.58 3.05
N GLU A 87 0.08 11.06 3.92
CA GLU A 87 -0.18 12.27 4.72
C GLU A 87 -0.39 13.50 3.84
N THR A 88 0.47 13.69 2.84
CA THR A 88 0.37 14.80 1.87
C THR A 88 -0.93 14.71 1.07
N TYR A 89 -1.25 13.52 0.55
CA TYR A 89 -2.47 13.30 -0.21
C TYR A 89 -3.74 13.57 0.60
N LEU A 90 -3.76 13.17 1.88
CA LEU A 90 -4.92 13.41 2.74
C LEU A 90 -5.06 14.90 3.09
N LYS A 91 -3.95 15.63 3.26
CA LYS A 91 -3.98 17.08 3.44
C LYS A 91 -4.56 17.79 2.21
N GLU A 92 -4.14 17.40 1.01
CA GLU A 92 -4.62 17.97 -0.26
C GLU A 92 -6.12 17.73 -0.53
N ARG A 93 -6.73 16.70 0.06
CA ARG A 93 -8.15 16.36 -0.18
C ARG A 93 -9.12 16.85 0.88
N VAL A 94 -8.61 17.30 2.03
CA VAL A 94 -9.44 17.80 3.14
C VAL A 94 -9.68 19.32 3.01
N TRP A 95 -8.94 19.99 2.13
CA TRP A 95 -9.08 21.41 1.79
C TRP A 95 -9.53 21.59 0.33
#